data_AF-A0A935UXU8-F1
#
_entry.id   AF-A0A935UXU8-F1
#
_cell.length_a   1.000
_cell.length_b   1.000
_cell.length_c   1.000
_cell.angle_alpha   90.00
_cell.angle_beta   90.00
_cell.angle_gamma   90.00
#
_symmetry.space_group_name_H-M   'P 1'
#
loop_
_entity.id
_entity.type
_entity.pdbx_description
1 polymer ?
#
loop_
_entity_poly.entity_id
_entity_poly.type
_entity_poly.pdbx_seq_one_letter_code
_entity_poly.pdbx_strand_id
1 'polypeptide(L)'
;MNQQPAPVDVFYVHPTSYLGSGWNGPTTDAKLNQDTDWLSTNIQATAFNGCCAVYAPRYRQASGQSFYAPSADGDQAINLAYGDVRRAFAEFNQRRGPGRPFVLAGHSQGAMMAERLLHEEISGGPWRASSSWRSCPGPDDRRWARGGRARHPGVR
;
A
#
# COMPACT_ATOMS: atom_id res chain seq x y z
N MET A 1 -5.69 14.07 -10.78
CA MET A 1 -6.10 12.75 -11.31
C MET A 1 -7.60 12.72 -11.43
N ASN A 2 -8.12 12.44 -12.62
CA ASN A 2 -9.55 12.28 -12.86
C ASN A 2 -9.92 10.84 -12.49
N GLN A 3 -10.34 10.61 -11.25
CA GLN A 3 -10.73 9.28 -10.77
C GLN A 3 -12.09 8.94 -11.39
N GLN A 4 -12.09 8.11 -12.45
CA GLN A 4 -13.34 7.50 -12.92
C GLN A 4 -13.94 6.63 -11.80
N PRO A 5 -15.28 6.44 -11.76
CA PRO A 5 -15.88 5.55 -10.76
C PRO A 5 -15.25 4.15 -10.87
N ALA A 6 -14.44 3.76 -9.89
CA ALA A 6 -13.77 2.47 -9.86
C ALA A 6 -14.48 1.50 -8.89
N PRO A 7 -14.53 0.19 -9.17
CA PRO A 7 -15.13 -0.80 -8.28
C PRO A 7 -14.25 -1.15 -7.06
N VAL A 8 -12.95 -0.87 -7.12
CA VAL A 8 -11.96 -1.21 -6.09
C VAL A 8 -11.15 0.05 -5.74
N ASP A 9 -10.77 0.20 -4.47
CA ASP A 9 -9.84 1.24 -4.05
C ASP A 9 -8.41 0.68 -3.88
N VAL A 10 -7.39 1.51 -4.06
CA VAL A 10 -6.02 1.16 -3.71
C VAL A 10 -5.51 2.18 -2.69
N PHE A 11 -5.10 1.69 -1.52
CA PHE A 11 -4.30 2.47 -0.59
C PHE A 11 -2.83 2.22 -0.91
N TYR A 12 -2.22 3.18 -1.62
CA TYR A 12 -0.86 3.10 -2.11
C TYR A 12 0.08 3.91 -1.23
N VAL A 13 0.99 3.24 -0.52
CA VAL A 13 2.02 3.90 0.27
C VAL A 13 3.27 4.10 -0.57
N HIS A 14 3.56 5.36 -0.88
CA HIS A 14 4.65 5.74 -1.75
C HIS A 14 6.04 5.58 -1.09
N PRO A 15 7.15 5.60 -1.86
CA PRO A 15 8.50 5.61 -1.28
C PRO A 15 8.86 6.97 -0.70
N THR A 16 10.09 7.10 -0.20
CA THR A 16 10.65 8.41 0.14
C THR A 16 11.13 9.14 -1.12
N SER A 17 10.68 10.38 -1.31
CA SER A 17 11.22 11.39 -2.22
C SER A 17 12.01 12.46 -1.46
N TYR A 18 12.10 12.35 -0.13
CA TYR A 18 12.78 13.32 0.71
C TYR A 18 14.30 13.15 0.64
N LEU A 19 14.97 14.20 0.15
CA LEU A 19 16.43 14.26 -0.02
C LEU A 19 17.09 15.30 0.91
N GLY A 20 16.36 15.80 1.92
CA GLY A 20 16.90 16.76 2.88
C GLY A 20 17.75 16.11 3.97
N SER A 21 18.40 16.95 4.78
CA SER A 21 19.33 16.52 5.84
C SER A 21 18.65 16.18 7.18
N GLY A 22 17.34 16.38 7.30
CA GLY A 22 16.57 16.05 8.50
C GLY A 22 16.20 14.58 8.57
N TRP A 23 15.63 14.16 9.70
CA TRP A 23 15.14 12.79 9.87
C TRP A 23 13.86 12.49 9.09
N ASN A 24 12.97 13.48 8.95
CA ASN A 24 11.73 13.36 8.19
C ASN A 24 11.45 14.60 7.34
N GLY A 25 10.93 14.38 6.14
CA GLY A 25 10.40 15.46 5.29
C GLY A 25 9.08 16.01 5.82
N PRO A 26 8.91 17.33 5.96
CA PRO A 26 7.65 17.92 6.42
C PRO A 26 6.58 17.82 5.33
N THR A 27 5.34 17.53 5.71
CA THR A 27 4.20 17.45 4.77
C THR A 27 3.80 18.80 4.17
N THR A 28 4.36 19.91 4.68
CA THR A 28 4.13 21.27 4.20
C THR A 28 5.17 21.73 3.17
N ASP A 29 6.20 20.94 2.88
CA ASP A 29 7.18 21.27 1.84
C ASP A 29 6.58 21.06 0.45
N ALA A 30 6.36 22.17 -0.25
CA ALA A 30 5.75 22.17 -1.58
C ALA A 30 6.60 21.45 -2.63
N LYS A 31 7.93 21.55 -2.55
CA LYS A 31 8.84 20.91 -3.51
C LYS A 31 8.86 19.40 -3.30
N LEU A 32 8.99 18.97 -2.04
CA LEU A 32 8.86 17.55 -1.68
C LEU A 32 7.52 17.00 -2.16
N ASN A 33 6.44 17.74 -1.91
CA ASN A 33 5.11 17.29 -2.30
C ASN A 33 4.95 17.15 -3.81
N GLN A 34 5.52 18.08 -4.59
CA GLN A 34 5.53 18.00 -6.05
C GLN A 34 6.35 16.81 -6.55
N ASP A 35 7.52 16.56 -5.97
CA ASP A 35 8.38 15.43 -6.33
C ASP A 35 7.70 14.08 -6.01
N THR A 36 7.07 13.99 -4.84
CA THR A 36 6.29 12.83 -4.43
C THR A 36 5.09 12.61 -5.34
N ASP A 37 4.37 13.66 -5.75
CA ASP A 37 3.27 13.51 -6.72
C ASP A 37 3.80 13.04 -8.07
N TRP A 38 4.96 13.52 -8.51
CA TRP A 38 5.50 13.07 -9.78
C TRP A 38 5.93 11.59 -9.74
N LEU A 39 6.68 11.19 -8.71
CA LEU A 39 7.23 9.84 -8.55
C LEU A 39 6.13 8.80 -8.24
N SER A 40 5.32 9.07 -7.22
CA SER A 40 4.28 8.15 -6.73
C SER A 40 3.11 8.09 -7.68
N THR A 41 2.72 9.28 -8.14
CA THR A 41 1.66 9.60 -9.10
C THR A 41 1.73 8.93 -10.45
N ASN A 42 2.81 9.32 -11.14
CA ASN A 42 2.92 9.17 -12.58
C ASN A 42 3.76 7.97 -12.98
N ILE A 43 4.51 7.36 -12.04
CA ILE A 43 5.39 6.23 -12.34
C ILE A 43 4.92 4.96 -11.65
N GLN A 44 4.64 5.01 -10.35
CA GLN A 44 4.48 3.78 -9.57
C GLN A 44 3.01 3.35 -9.40
N ALA A 45 2.12 4.29 -9.08
CA ALA A 45 0.72 3.96 -8.86
C ALA A 45 -0.09 3.82 -10.16
N THR A 46 0.48 4.17 -11.31
CA THR A 46 -0.18 4.05 -12.62
C THR A 46 -0.57 2.62 -12.97
N ALA A 47 0.10 1.62 -12.40
CA ALA A 47 -0.26 0.21 -12.50
C ALA A 47 -1.71 -0.08 -12.08
N PHE A 48 -2.31 0.78 -11.25
CA PHE A 48 -3.67 0.60 -10.72
C PHE A 48 -4.74 1.44 -11.45
N ASN A 49 -4.34 2.39 -12.30
CA ASN A 49 -5.28 3.34 -12.93
C ASN A 49 -6.34 2.66 -13.81
N GLY A 50 -6.08 1.43 -14.28
CA GLY A 50 -7.03 0.68 -15.12
C GLY A 50 -8.16 -0.01 -14.35
N CYS A 51 -8.05 -0.19 -13.04
CA CYS A 51 -9.01 -0.95 -12.23
C CYS A 51 -9.58 -0.21 -11.04
N CYS A 52 -8.85 0.80 -10.56
CA CYS A 52 -8.89 1.13 -9.14
C CYS A 52 -8.78 2.63 -8.91
N ALA A 53 -9.47 3.12 -7.89
CA ALA A 53 -9.30 4.49 -7.42
C ALA A 53 -8.08 4.57 -6.50
N VAL A 54 -7.06 5.34 -6.88
CA VAL A 54 -5.78 5.40 -6.16
C VAL A 54 -5.82 6.46 -5.06
N TYR A 55 -5.51 6.05 -3.84
CA TYR A 55 -5.33 6.91 -2.66
C TYR A 55 -3.90 6.78 -2.16
N ALA A 56 -3.12 7.87 -2.26
CA ALA A 56 -1.76 7.94 -1.77
C ALA A 56 -1.66 9.00 -0.66
N PRO A 57 -1.42 8.60 0.61
CA PRO A 57 -1.43 9.54 1.72
C PRO A 57 -0.17 10.41 1.73
N ARG A 58 -0.28 11.66 2.16
CA ARG A 58 0.88 12.47 2.56
C ARG A 58 1.30 12.10 3.97
N TYR A 59 2.58 11.82 4.16
CA TYR A 59 3.14 11.50 5.46
C TYR A 59 4.56 12.04 5.59
N ARG A 60 5.05 12.16 6.83
CA ARG A 60 6.42 12.62 7.10
C ARG A 60 7.42 11.51 6.77
N GLN A 61 7.81 11.45 5.49
CA GLN A 61 8.71 10.44 4.95
C GLN A 61 10.03 10.42 5.71
N ALA A 62 10.45 9.25 6.20
CA ALA A 62 11.77 9.12 6.83
C ALA A 62 12.86 9.26 5.75
N SER A 63 13.97 9.90 6.12
CA SER A 63 15.13 10.06 5.23
C SER A 63 15.73 8.71 4.86
N GLY A 64 16.46 8.65 3.74
CA GLY A 64 17.19 7.43 3.35
C GLY A 64 18.20 6.99 4.43
N GLN A 65 18.78 7.94 5.17
CA GLN A 65 19.74 7.67 6.24
C GLN A 65 19.14 6.77 7.34
N SER A 66 17.85 6.88 7.62
CA SER A 66 17.15 6.03 8.59
C SER A 66 17.23 4.53 8.26
N PHE A 67 17.54 4.15 7.01
CA PHE A 67 17.63 2.74 6.58
C PHE A 67 19.06 2.25 6.39
N TYR A 68 19.99 3.14 6.04
CA TYR A 68 21.38 2.75 5.76
C TYR A 68 22.30 2.85 6.99
N ALA A 69 21.89 3.59 8.03
CA ALA A 69 22.63 3.75 9.27
C ALA A 69 21.69 3.58 10.48
N PRO A 70 21.49 2.35 10.98
CA PRO A 70 20.62 2.08 12.12
C PRO A 70 20.98 2.93 13.33
N SER A 71 19.99 3.62 13.89
CA SER A 71 20.13 4.50 15.05
C SER A 71 18.77 4.70 15.72
N ALA A 72 18.77 5.07 17.00
CA ALA A 72 17.54 5.35 17.73
C ALA A 72 16.72 6.47 17.07
N ASP A 73 17.38 7.50 16.53
CA ASP A 73 16.73 8.58 15.81
C ASP A 73 16.15 8.12 14.46
N GLY A 74 16.86 7.23 13.76
CA GLY A 74 16.37 6.58 12.55
C GLY A 74 15.09 5.77 12.81
N ASP A 75 15.05 5.01 13.90
CA ASP A 75 13.87 4.26 14.31
C ASP A 75 12.71 5.18 14.69
N GLN A 76 12.99 6.28 15.39
CA GLN A 76 11.97 7.30 15.69
C GLN A 76 11.41 7.92 14.41
N ALA A 77 12.25 8.21 13.42
CA ALA A 77 11.84 8.74 12.13
C ALA A 77 10.91 7.78 11.37
N ILE A 78 11.26 6.49 11.35
CA ILE A 78 10.45 5.43 10.74
C ILE A 78 9.11 5.29 11.48
N ASN A 79 9.12 5.30 12.81
CA ASN A 79 7.91 5.22 13.63
C ASN A 79 6.99 6.43 13.44
N LEU A 80 7.56 7.63 13.29
CA LEU A 80 6.80 8.84 12.99
C LEU A 80 6.11 8.73 11.62
N ALA A 81 6.86 8.30 10.60
CA ALA A 81 6.33 8.07 9.27
C ALA A 81 5.19 7.03 9.28
N TYR A 82 5.39 5.91 9.97
CA TYR A 82 4.37 4.88 10.12
C TYR A 82 3.12 5.39 10.83
N GLY A 83 3.28 6.16 11.92
CA GLY A 83 2.16 6.73 12.65
C GLY A 83 1.27 7.62 11.76
N ASP A 84 1.87 8.37 10.83
CA ASP A 84 1.14 9.16 9.84
C ASP A 84 0.39 8.28 8.83
N VAL A 85 1.05 7.26 8.28
CA VAL A 85 0.44 6.30 7.35
C VAL A 85 -0.74 5.57 8.00
N ARG A 86 -0.59 5.14 9.25
CA ARG A 86 -1.64 4.47 10.02
C ARG A 86 -2.88 5.35 10.21
N ARG A 87 -2.69 6.64 10.54
CA ARG A 87 -3.81 7.60 10.64
C ARG A 87 -4.49 7.82 9.29
N ALA A 88 -3.71 7.94 8.22
CA ALA A 88 -4.27 8.09 6.88
C ALA A 88 -5.03 6.84 6.41
N PHE A 89 -4.56 5.65 6.78
CA PHE A 89 -5.28 4.41 6.51
C PHE A 89 -6.60 4.33 7.28
N ALA A 90 -6.62 4.73 8.55
CA ALA A 90 -7.86 4.79 9.33
C ALA A 90 -8.91 5.71 8.67
N GLU A 91 -8.49 6.88 8.20
CA GLU A 91 -9.34 7.81 7.43
C GLU A 91 -9.83 7.20 6.12
N PHE A 92 -8.92 6.62 5.32
CA PHE A 92 -9.25 5.93 4.08
C PHE A 92 -10.31 4.85 4.32
N ASN A 93 -10.11 4.05 5.36
CA ASN A 93 -10.97 2.93 5.70
C ASN A 93 -12.36 3.38 6.18
N GLN A 94 -12.45 4.50 6.92
CA GLN A 94 -13.73 5.09 7.27
C GLN A 94 -14.48 5.61 6.04
N ARG A 95 -13.77 6.30 5.13
CA ARG A 95 -14.38 6.92 3.94
C ARG A 95 -14.85 5.92 2.90
N ARG A 96 -14.09 4.85 2.65
CA ARG A 96 -14.49 3.80 1.69
C ARG A 96 -15.76 3.04 2.14
N GLY A 97 -16.05 3.06 3.44
CA GLY A 97 -17.17 2.35 4.04
C GLY A 97 -16.97 0.82 4.11
N PRO A 98 -17.81 0.12 4.89
CA PRO A 98 -17.76 -1.33 4.96
C PRO A 98 -18.15 -1.97 3.61
N GLY A 99 -17.52 -3.09 3.27
CA GLY A 99 -17.89 -3.91 2.10
C GLY A 99 -17.26 -3.53 0.76
N ARG A 100 -16.68 -2.33 0.63
CA ARG A 100 -15.93 -1.96 -0.59
C ARG A 100 -14.57 -2.65 -0.61
N PRO A 101 -14.20 -3.43 -1.64
CA PRO A 101 -12.89 -4.08 -1.68
C PRO A 101 -11.77 -3.05 -1.87
N PHE A 102 -10.61 -3.34 -1.30
CA PHE A 102 -9.42 -2.51 -1.50
C PHE A 102 -8.14 -3.35 -1.64
N VAL A 103 -7.13 -2.75 -2.26
CA VAL A 103 -5.76 -3.26 -2.34
C VAL A 103 -4.87 -2.41 -1.45
N LEU A 104 -4.03 -3.06 -0.65
CA LEU A 104 -2.91 -2.43 0.02
C LEU A 104 -1.65 -2.62 -0.82
N ALA A 105 -1.02 -1.52 -1.21
CA ALA A 105 0.19 -1.56 -2.02
C ALA A 105 1.23 -0.59 -1.46
N GLY A 106 2.51 -0.91 -1.64
CA GLY A 106 3.59 0.00 -1.26
C GLY A 106 4.88 -0.30 -2.01
N HIS A 107 5.77 0.69 -2.08
CA HIS A 107 7.07 0.55 -2.74
C HIS A 107 8.21 1.05 -1.84
N SER A 108 9.32 0.32 -1.78
CA SER A 108 10.50 0.65 -0.96
C SER A 108 10.10 0.98 0.48
N GLN A 109 10.32 2.20 0.98
CA GLN A 109 9.83 2.63 2.30
C GLN A 109 8.33 2.37 2.50
N GLY A 110 7.50 2.67 1.49
CA GLY A 110 6.08 2.43 1.57
C GLY A 110 5.69 0.96 1.66
N ALA A 111 6.52 0.03 1.13
CA ALA A 111 6.30 -1.40 1.29
C ALA A 111 6.47 -1.83 2.75
N MET A 112 7.50 -1.32 3.44
CA MET A 112 7.70 -1.57 4.87
C MET A 112 6.53 -1.04 5.72
N MET A 113 6.03 0.16 5.39
CA MET A 113 4.86 0.72 6.06
C MET A 113 3.59 -0.10 5.80
N ALA A 114 3.38 -0.54 4.56
CA ALA A 114 2.24 -1.35 4.16
C ALA A 114 2.28 -2.75 4.83
N GLU A 115 3.44 -3.38 4.90
CA GLU A 115 3.63 -4.65 5.62
C GLU A 115 3.29 -4.49 7.10
N ARG A 116 3.83 -3.45 7.75
CA ARG A 116 3.53 -3.18 9.16
C ARG A 116 2.04 -2.93 9.41
N LEU A 117 1.40 -2.15 8.54
CA LEU A 117 -0.03 -1.90 8.58
C LEU A 117 -0.85 -3.20 8.41
N LEU A 118 -0.43 -4.08 7.50
CA LEU A 118 -1.04 -5.38 7.30
C LEU A 118 -0.98 -6.20 8.59
N HIS A 119 0.18 -6.28 9.23
CA HIS A 119 0.35 -7.07 10.45
C HIS A 119 -0.41 -6.47 11.65
N GLU A 120 -0.23 -5.18 11.92
CA GLU A 120 -0.72 -4.53 13.14
C GLU A 120 -2.21 -4.17 13.08
N GLU A 121 -2.72 -3.75 11.92
CA GLU A 121 -4.09 -3.27 11.80
C GLU A 121 -5.01 -4.31 11.15
N ILE A 122 -4.59 -4.91 10.03
CA ILE A 122 -5.50 -5.72 9.20
C ILE A 122 -5.56 -7.18 9.67
N SER A 123 -4.42 -7.86 9.77
CA SER A 123 -4.34 -9.29 10.08
C SER A 123 -4.31 -9.58 11.57
N GLY A 124 -3.58 -8.79 12.36
CA GLY A 124 -3.48 -8.94 13.82
C GLY A 124 -4.31 -7.94 14.63
N GLY A 125 -4.86 -6.92 13.97
CA GLY A 125 -5.52 -5.80 14.62
C GLY A 125 -7.04 -5.95 14.76
N PRO A 126 -7.70 -4.92 15.33
CA PRO A 126 -9.16 -4.91 15.58
C PRO A 126 -9.99 -5.09 14.31
N TRP A 127 -9.41 -4.83 13.13
CA TRP A 127 -10.09 -4.93 11.86
C TRP A 127 -10.36 -6.37 11.43
N ARG A 128 -9.56 -7.36 11.89
CA ARG A 128 -9.80 -8.79 11.67
C ARG A 128 -11.20 -9.23 12.10
N ALA A 129 -11.77 -8.60 13.13
CA ALA A 129 -13.09 -8.94 13.67
C ALA A 129 -14.25 -8.32 12.88
N SER A 130 -14.01 -7.23 12.14
CA SER A 130 -15.04 -6.42 11.47
C SER A 130 -15.25 -6.73 9.99
N SER A 131 -14.38 -7.55 9.43
CA SER A 131 -14.32 -7.84 8.01
C SER A 131 -14.79 -9.27 7.72
N SER A 132 -15.65 -9.43 6.72
CA SER A 132 -15.95 -10.72 6.08
C SER A 132 -14.75 -11.30 5.30
N TRP A 133 -13.52 -11.04 5.76
CA TRP A 133 -12.31 -11.68 5.27
C TRP A 133 -12.42 -13.17 5.63
N ARG A 134 -12.87 -13.98 4.67
CA ARG A 134 -12.55 -15.40 4.67
C ARG A 134 -11.07 -15.47 4.36
N SER A 135 -10.28 -16.04 5.26
CA SER A 135 -8.93 -16.47 4.96
C SER A 135 -8.96 -17.25 3.65
N CYS A 136 -8.16 -16.86 2.67
CA CYS A 136 -7.81 -17.78 1.58
C CYS A 136 -7.22 -19.01 2.26
N PRO A 137 -7.80 -20.21 2.09
CA PRO A 137 -7.14 -21.41 2.55
C PRO A 137 -5.76 -21.43 1.90
N GLY A 138 -4.71 -21.59 2.71
CA GLY A 138 -3.36 -21.81 2.17
C GLY A 138 -3.40 -22.98 1.17
N PRO A 139 -2.45 -23.04 0.22
CA PRO A 139 -2.41 -24.14 -0.73
C PRO A 139 -2.29 -25.45 0.05
N ASP A 140 -3.38 -26.20 0.09
CA ASP A 140 -3.36 -27.61 0.45
C ASP A 140 -2.48 -28.30 -0.59
N ASP A 141 -1.36 -28.84 -0.11
CA ASP A 141 -0.17 -29.34 -0.83
C ASP A 141 -0.41 -30.55 -1.75
N ARG A 142 -1.65 -30.78 -2.21
CA ARG A 142 -2.06 -32.00 -2.92
C ARG A 142 -2.92 -31.79 -4.16
N ARG A 143 -2.89 -30.61 -4.79
CA ARG A 143 -3.72 -30.35 -5.98
C ARG A 143 -3.02 -29.79 -7.22
N TRP A 144 -1.71 -29.97 -7.34
CA TRP A 144 -1.00 -29.79 -8.62
C TRP A 144 -0.47 -31.13 -9.12
N ALA A 145 -1.31 -31.87 -9.85
CA ALA A 145 -0.89 -33.03 -10.64
C ALA A 145 -1.55 -33.00 -12.03
N ARG A 146 -0.70 -32.69 -13.02
CA ARG A 146 -0.72 -33.06 -14.45
C ARG A 146 -1.82 -32.45 -15.34
N GLY A 147 -1.34 -31.78 -16.39
CA GLY A 147 -2.15 -31.22 -17.46
C GLY A 147 -2.80 -32.30 -18.34
N GLY A 148 -4.02 -31.99 -18.80
CA GLY A 148 -4.75 -32.74 -19.81
C GLY A 148 -5.06 -31.83 -20.99
N ARG A 149 -4.63 -32.24 -22.19
CA ARG A 149 -4.92 -31.56 -23.47
C ARG A 149 -6.43 -31.55 -23.72
N ALA A 150 -6.96 -30.40 -24.15
CA ALA A 150 -8.32 -30.30 -24.67
C ALA A 150 -8.44 -31.08 -25.99
N ARG A 151 -9.44 -31.97 -26.09
CA ARG A 151 -9.89 -32.56 -27.35
C ARG A 151 -10.94 -31.62 -27.97
N HIS A 152 -10.78 -31.31 -29.25
CA HIS A 152 -11.78 -30.61 -30.06
C HIS A 152 -13.02 -31.51 -30.30
N PRO A 153 -14.24 -30.94 -30.33
CA PRO A 153 -15.44 -31.68 -30.74
C PRO A 153 -15.53 -31.74 -32.27
N GLY A 154 -15.93 -32.91 -32.77
CA GLY A 154 -16.02 -33.24 -34.19
C GLY A 154 -17.10 -32.46 -34.94
N VAL A 155 -16.86 -32.32 -36.25
CA VAL A 155 -17.85 -31.93 -37.25
C VAL A 155 -18.10 -33.17 -38.11
N ARG A 156 -19.37 -33.61 -38.07
CA ARG A 156 -20.13 -34.54 -38.94
C ARG A 156 -19.41 -35.70 -39.61
#